data_AF-A0A1W9UHM9-F1
#
_entry.id   AF-A0A1W9UHM9-F1
#
_cell.length_a   1.000
_cell.length_b   1.000
_cell.length_c   1.000
_cell.angle_alpha   90.00
_cell.angle_beta   90.00
_cell.angle_gamma   90.00
#
_symmetry.space_group_name_H-M   'P 1'
#
loop_
_entity.id
_entity.type
_entity.pdbx_description
1 polymer ?
#
loop_
_entity_poly.entity_id
_entity_poly.type
_entity_poly.pdbx_seq_one_letter_code
_entity_poly.pdbx_strand_id
1 'polypeptide(L)'
;MSIRDSQTEWIRVQAYRRMGGERRIALAAEMFEDGVAIVRDSILDRYPDIGDDELRKRIRRRILPRELALQVEHYLRSRKVQKREQ
;
A
#
# COMPACT_ATOMS: atom_id res chain seq x y z
N MET A 1 5.13 -23.40 3.58
CA MET A 1 4.38 -23.47 4.84
C MET A 1 5.25 -22.89 5.95
N SER A 2 4.96 -21.68 6.46
CA SER A 2 5.70 -21.17 7.63
C SER A 2 5.19 -21.90 8.88
N ILE A 3 6.10 -22.52 9.62
CA ILE A 3 5.79 -23.12 10.92
C ILE A 3 5.33 -21.98 11.84
N ARG A 4 4.05 -21.99 12.22
CA ARG A 4 3.50 -21.10 13.25
C ARG A 4 3.65 -21.80 14.60
N ASP A 5 4.88 -22.05 15.02
CA ASP A 5 5.12 -22.52 16.38
C ASP A 5 5.15 -21.32 17.33
N SER A 6 4.66 -21.54 18.55
CA SER A 6 4.50 -20.49 19.57
C SER A 6 5.83 -19.86 19.97
N GLN A 7 6.94 -20.61 19.90
CA GLN A 7 8.26 -20.12 20.25
C GLN A 7 8.78 -19.12 19.20
N THR A 8 8.65 -19.44 17.91
CA THR A 8 9.03 -18.54 16.82
C THR A 8 8.20 -17.25 16.83
N GLU A 9 6.89 -17.34 17.06
CA GLU A 9 6.03 -16.15 17.20
C GLU A 9 6.44 -15.30 18.41
N TRP A 10 6.74 -15.93 19.56
CA TRP A 10 7.23 -15.21 20.73
C TRP A 10 8.54 -14.45 20.43
N ILE A 11 9.50 -15.09 19.76
CA ILE A 11 10.77 -14.44 19.36
C ILE A 11 10.52 -13.23 18.45
N ARG A 12 9.64 -13.36 17.45
CA ARG A 12 9.28 -12.25 16.54
C ARG A 12 8.69 -11.06 17.30
N VAL A 13 7.78 -11.32 18.24
CA VAL A 13 7.19 -10.27 19.07
C VAL A 13 8.25 -9.58 19.93
N GLN A 14 9.17 -10.33 20.54
CA GLN A 14 10.25 -9.71 21.34
C GLN A 14 11.20 -8.88 20.48
N ALA A 15 11.55 -9.35 19.28
CA ALA A 15 12.37 -8.60 18.34
C ALA A 15 11.69 -7.27 17.95
N TYR A 16 10.40 -7.29 17.63
CA TYR A 16 9.63 -6.09 17.31
C TYR A 16 9.54 -5.12 18.51
N ARG A 17 9.32 -5.62 19.73
CA ARG A 17 9.26 -4.80 20.94
C ARG A 17 10.58 -4.10 21.27
N ARG A 18 11.71 -4.73 20.96
CA ARG A 18 13.06 -4.16 21.16
C ARG A 18 13.44 -3.16 20.06
N MET A 19 12.73 -3.15 18.94
CA MET A 19 12.94 -2.20 17.86
C MET A 19 12.53 -0.78 18.30
N GLY A 20 13.39 0.20 18.06
CA GLY A 20 13.10 1.62 18.28
C GLY A 20 11.99 2.13 17.35
N GLY A 21 11.30 3.21 17.76
CA GLY A 21 10.13 3.75 17.03
C GLY A 21 10.43 4.12 15.57
N GLU A 22 11.55 4.80 15.32
CA GLU A 22 11.98 5.17 13.96
C GLU A 22 12.15 3.95 13.07
N ARG A 23 12.79 2.89 13.60
CA ARG A 23 13.01 1.65 12.83
C ARG A 23 11.70 0.92 12.55
N ARG A 24 10.70 1.00 13.44
CA ARG A 24 9.36 0.45 13.18
C ARG A 24 8.64 1.22 12.08
N ILE A 25 8.76 2.55 12.07
CA ILE A 25 8.18 3.40 11.02
C ILE A 25 8.83 3.09 9.67
N ALA A 26 10.17 3.00 9.63
CA ALA A 26 10.90 2.62 8.42
C ALA A 26 10.46 1.25 7.90
N LEU A 27 10.35 0.26 8.78
CA LEU A 27 9.86 -1.07 8.41
C LEU A 27 8.42 -1.02 7.87
N ALA A 28 7.54 -0.25 8.51
CA ALA A 28 6.16 -0.10 8.03
C ALA A 28 6.09 0.56 6.64
N ALA A 29 6.96 1.54 6.37
CA ALA A 29 7.07 2.17 5.07
C ALA A 29 7.59 1.19 4.00
N GLU A 30 8.64 0.43 4.30
CA GLU A 30 9.17 -0.63 3.41
C GLU A 30 8.07 -1.64 3.07
N MET A 31 7.35 -2.15 4.08
CA MET A 31 6.24 -3.10 3.88
C MET A 31 5.10 -2.51 3.04
N PHE A 32 4.84 -1.20 3.15
CA PHE A 32 3.83 -0.53 2.34
C PHE A 32 4.24 -0.48 0.87
N GLU A 33 5.48 -0.09 0.58
CA GLU A 33 6.02 -0.03 -0.79
C GLU A 33 6.04 -1.42 -1.44
N ASP A 34 6.45 -2.45 -0.70
CA ASP A 34 6.39 -3.84 -1.15
C ASP A 34 4.96 -4.26 -1.49
N GLY A 35 3.99 -3.92 -0.63
CA GLY A 35 2.57 -4.18 -0.88
C GLY A 35 2.08 -3.50 -2.16
N VAL A 36 2.47 -2.24 -2.39
CA VAL A 36 2.16 -1.50 -3.62
C VAL A 36 2.75 -2.18 -4.85
N ALA A 37 4.01 -2.62 -4.78
CA ALA A 37 4.68 -3.30 -5.89
C ALA A 37 3.97 -4.62 -6.25
N ILE A 38 3.68 -5.46 -5.26
CA ILE A 38 2.95 -6.73 -5.46
C ILE A 38 1.59 -6.48 -6.13
N VAL A 39 0.84 -5.49 -5.64
CA VAL A 39 -0.48 -5.17 -6.20
C VAL A 39 -0.36 -4.64 -7.63
N ARG A 40 0.60 -3.77 -7.91
CA ARG A 40 0.86 -3.23 -9.25
C ARG A 40 1.17 -4.35 -10.22
N ASP A 41 2.10 -5.23 -9.86
CA ASP A 41 2.57 -6.29 -10.74
C ASP A 41 1.43 -7.28 -11.02
N SER A 42 0.61 -7.60 -10.01
CA SER A 42 -0.63 -8.38 -10.19
C SER A 42 -1.67 -7.72 -11.10
N ILE A 43 -1.75 -6.38 -11.13
CA ILE A 43 -2.66 -5.67 -12.05
C ILE A 43 -2.11 -5.71 -13.48
N LEU A 44 -0.80 -5.44 -13.65
CA LEU A 44 -0.15 -5.40 -14.96
C LEU A 44 -0.12 -6.78 -15.62
N ASP A 45 0.05 -7.85 -14.84
CA ASP A 45 -0.06 -9.24 -15.31
C ASP A 45 -1.42 -9.51 -15.99
N ARG A 46 -2.50 -8.94 -15.47
CA ARG A 46 -3.86 -9.10 -16.02
C ARG A 46 -4.23 -8.05 -17.06
N TYR A 47 -3.66 -6.85 -16.98
CA TYR A 47 -4.00 -5.70 -17.81
C TYR A 47 -2.72 -4.95 -18.21
N PRO A 48 -1.94 -5.46 -19.18
CA PRO A 48 -0.64 -4.89 -19.53
C PRO A 48 -0.76 -3.48 -20.12
N ASP A 49 -1.85 -3.19 -20.85
CA ASP A 49 -2.07 -1.90 -21.52
C ASP A 49 -2.89 -0.90 -20.69
N ILE A 50 -3.03 -1.14 -19.38
CA ILE A 50 -3.77 -0.25 -18.50
C ILE A 50 -3.09 1.13 -18.43
N GLY A 51 -3.87 2.19 -18.65
CA GLY A 51 -3.35 3.55 -18.49
C GLY A 51 -2.95 3.86 -17.04
N ASP A 52 -1.90 4.65 -16.86
CA ASP A 52 -1.31 5.03 -15.56
C ASP A 52 -2.34 5.54 -14.54
N ASP A 53 -3.28 6.38 -14.96
CA ASP A 53 -4.31 6.95 -14.08
C ASP A 53 -5.23 5.85 -13.50
N GLU A 54 -5.62 4.88 -14.33
CA GLU A 54 -6.48 3.77 -13.92
C GLU A 54 -5.68 2.72 -13.13
N LEU A 55 -4.40 2.51 -13.45
CA LEU A 55 -3.48 1.69 -12.64
C LEU A 55 -3.36 2.24 -11.23
N ARG A 56 -3.03 3.53 -11.08
CA ARG A 56 -2.91 4.20 -9.77
C ARG A 56 -4.21 4.15 -8.98
N LYS A 57 -5.36 4.25 -9.65
CA LYS A 57 -6.68 4.12 -9.02
C LYS A 57 -6.93 2.69 -8.52
N ARG A 58 -6.62 1.67 -9.31
CA ARG A 58 -6.78 0.27 -8.90
C ARG A 58 -5.84 -0.13 -7.76
N ILE A 59 -4.60 0.37 -7.77
CA ILE A 59 -3.66 0.19 -6.65
C ILE A 59 -4.25 0.77 -5.37
N ARG A 60 -4.69 2.04 -5.38
CA ARG A 60 -5.28 2.70 -4.19
C ARG A 60 -6.48 1.94 -3.62
N ARG A 61 -7.36 1.43 -4.47
CA ARG A 61 -8.54 0.64 -4.04
C ARG A 61 -8.20 -0.69 -3.38
N ARG A 62 -7.00 -1.24 -3.60
CA ARG A 62 -6.55 -2.51 -3.03
C ARG A 62 -5.67 -2.32 -1.79
N ILE A 63 -4.93 -1.23 -1.72
CA ILE A 63 -3.99 -0.93 -0.63
C ILE A 63 -4.65 -0.16 0.51
N LEU A 64 -5.52 0.80 0.20
CA LEU A 64 -6.12 1.66 1.21
C LEU A 64 -7.45 1.09 1.72
N PRO A 65 -7.84 1.39 2.97
CA PRO A 65 -9.21 1.23 3.42
C PRO A 65 -10.17 1.93 2.46
N ARG A 66 -11.35 1.34 2.27
CA ARG A 66 -12.31 1.77 1.24
C ARG A 66 -12.64 3.25 1.34
N GLU A 67 -12.91 3.73 2.54
CA GLU A 67 -13.28 5.12 2.83
C GLU A 67 -12.14 6.07 2.42
N LEU A 68 -10.90 5.71 2.78
CA LEU A 68 -9.71 6.50 2.45
C LEU A 68 -9.44 6.49 0.94
N ALA A 69 -9.60 5.35 0.27
CA ALA A 69 -9.47 5.26 -1.18
C ALA A 69 -10.44 6.22 -1.90
N LEU A 70 -11.69 6.27 -1.45
CA LEU A 70 -12.72 7.17 -1.98
C LEU A 70 -12.39 8.65 -1.73
N GLN A 71 -11.95 9.00 -0.52
CA GLN A 71 -11.52 10.36 -0.19
C GLN A 71 -10.37 10.84 -1.08
N VAL A 72 -9.36 9.98 -1.29
CA VAL A 72 -8.23 10.30 -2.17
C VAL A 72 -8.68 10.43 -3.62
N GLU A 73 -9.58 9.57 -4.11
CA GLU A 73 -10.15 9.72 -5.46
C GLU A 73 -10.90 11.04 -5.63
N HIS A 74 -11.72 11.41 -4.64
CA HIS A 74 -12.45 12.68 -4.66
C HIS A 74 -11.48 13.86 -4.73
N TYR A 75 -10.51 13.92 -3.83
CA TYR A 75 -9.49 14.98 -3.80
C TYR A 75 -8.74 15.11 -5.13
N LEU A 76 -8.27 14.01 -5.71
CA LEU A 76 -7.54 14.02 -6.97
C LEU A 76 -8.40 14.48 -8.16
N ARG A 77 -9.70 14.15 -8.16
CA ARG A 77 -10.64 14.65 -9.18
C ARG A 77 -10.84 16.15 -9.05
N SER A 78 -11.10 16.65 -7.84
CA SER A 78 -11.27 18.09 -7.59
C SER A 78 -10.03 18.88 -8.01
N ARG A 79 -8.83 18.35 -7.75
CA ARG A 79 -7.57 18.99 -8.15
C ARG A 79 -7.34 19.03 -9.66
N LYS A 80 -7.77 18.00 -10.40
CA LYS A 80 -7.68 17.97 -11.87
C LYS A 80 -8.64 18.98 -12.51
N VAL A 81 -9.82 19.21 -11.92
CA VAL A 81 -10.78 20.22 -12.39
C VAL A 81 -10.20 21.63 -12.22
N GLN A 82 -9.69 21.96 -11.04
CA GLN A 82 -9.10 23.28 -10.75
C GLN A 82 -7.92 23.64 -11.68
N LYS A 83 -7.11 22.65 -12.09
CA LYS A 83 -6.00 22.87 -13.02
C LYS A 83 -6.42 23.08 -14.48
N ARG A 84 -7.67 22.77 -14.85
CA ARG A 84 -8.19 22.97 -16.21
C ARG A 84 -8.90 24.32 -16.38
N GLU A 85 -9.25 24.96 -15.27
CA GLU A 85 -9.92 26.27 -15.22
C GLU A 85 -8.92 27.43 -15.07
N GLN A 86 -7.63 27.13 -14.91
CA GLN A 86 -6.50 28.06 -14.93
C GLN A 86 -5.76 27.94 -16.27
#